data_AF-A0A3C1LII8-F1
#
_entry.id   AF-A0A3C1LII8-F1
#
_cell.length_a   1.000
_cell.length_b   1.000
_cell.length_c   1.000
_cell.angle_alpha   90.00
_cell.angle_beta   90.00
_cell.angle_gamma   90.00
#
_symmetry.space_group_name_H-M   'P 1'
#
loop_
_entity.id
_entity.type
_entity.pdbx_description
1 polymer ?
#
loop_
_entity_poly.entity_id
_entity_poly.type
_entity_poly.pdbx_seq_one_letter_code
_entity_poly.pdbx_strand_id
1 'polypeptide(L)'
;ALDSFEARGVTDEDIAKFKGGIESQYINGLQSVQGKVSQLAAFQTFTGNPNQIEKLLANYITITKADVLRVYNTYIKGKHSVFVSVLPKGQEKLVAAADNYNIDSTQYKAPDYGYNKLKYVKAKDNFDRSKIPGNGPNPVVKVPAYWRKTLANKVQVIGAASNEVPTVTITVTIPGGHRMQANQKDKLGLAGMFADMMNEDTKNYTAEQMTAELQKIGSSVSVGSSLDGITFRVQTLKKNLDKTLALLEERML
;
A
#
# COMPACT_ATOMS: atom_id res chain seq x y z
N ALA A 1 15.38 -12.84 12.42
CA ALA A 1 14.03 -12.20 12.41
C ALA A 1 13.04 -12.96 13.31
N LEU A 2 12.84 -14.27 13.12
CA LEU A 2 11.95 -15.05 14.01
C LEU A 2 12.53 -15.21 15.43
N ASP A 3 13.84 -15.43 15.57
CA ASP A 3 14.48 -15.52 16.90
C ASP A 3 14.35 -14.21 17.69
N SER A 4 14.54 -13.07 17.02
CA SER A 4 14.34 -11.74 17.63
C SER A 4 12.87 -11.47 17.99
N PHE A 5 11.93 -11.97 17.18
CA PHE A 5 10.50 -11.90 17.49
C PHE A 5 10.17 -12.76 18.71
N GLU A 6 10.72 -13.97 18.80
CA GLU A 6 10.47 -14.88 19.92
C GLU A 6 11.00 -14.32 21.24
N ALA A 7 12.20 -13.74 21.22
CA ALA A 7 12.81 -13.12 22.40
C ALA A 7 12.08 -11.84 22.86
N ARG A 8 11.66 -10.98 21.91
CA ARG A 8 10.99 -9.71 22.21
C ARG A 8 9.50 -9.88 22.54
N GLY A 9 8.86 -10.86 21.92
CA GLY A 9 7.41 -11.03 21.93
C GLY A 9 6.66 -9.96 21.14
N VAL A 10 5.35 -9.93 21.32
CA VAL A 10 4.43 -8.97 20.70
C VAL A 10 4.12 -7.86 21.70
N THR A 11 4.34 -6.60 21.31
CA THR A 11 4.05 -5.44 22.18
C THR A 11 2.68 -4.83 21.87
N ASP A 12 2.17 -3.99 22.78
CA ASP A 12 0.94 -3.22 22.51
C ASP A 12 1.12 -2.26 21.34
N GLU A 13 2.33 -1.74 21.16
CA GLU A 13 2.69 -0.94 20.02
C GLU A 13 2.59 -1.72 18.70
N ASP A 14 3.06 -2.98 18.65
CA ASP A 14 2.93 -3.83 17.45
C ASP A 14 1.45 -4.01 17.06
N ILE A 15 0.59 -4.26 18.06
CA ILE A 15 -0.85 -4.39 17.86
C ILE A 15 -1.47 -3.08 17.38
N ALA A 16 -1.09 -1.94 17.98
CA ALA A 16 -1.60 -0.64 17.58
C ALA A 16 -1.19 -0.28 16.13
N LYS A 17 0.08 -0.51 15.76
CA LYS A 17 0.59 -0.31 14.40
C LYS A 17 -0.16 -1.19 13.39
N PHE A 18 -0.36 -2.46 13.72
CA PHE A 18 -1.12 -3.38 12.86
C PHE A 18 -2.56 -2.89 12.65
N LYS A 19 -3.26 -2.52 13.73
CA LYS A 19 -4.66 -2.09 13.66
C LYS A 19 -4.83 -0.79 12.86
N GLY A 20 -3.98 0.20 13.10
CA GLY A 20 -3.98 1.44 12.33
C GLY A 20 -3.67 1.22 10.85
N GLY A 21 -2.63 0.41 10.58
CA GLY A 21 -2.20 0.09 9.22
C GLY A 21 -3.24 -0.69 8.42
N ILE A 22 -3.81 -1.76 8.98
CA ILE A 22 -4.77 -2.61 8.27
C ILE A 22 -6.08 -1.87 7.99
N GLU A 23 -6.57 -1.07 8.94
CA GLU A 23 -7.79 -0.27 8.74
C GLU A 23 -7.60 0.73 7.60
N SER A 24 -6.48 1.47 7.61
CA SER A 24 -6.14 2.41 6.55
C SER A 24 -5.97 1.72 5.20
N GLN A 25 -5.26 0.59 5.15
CA GLN A 25 -5.06 -0.18 3.92
C GLN A 25 -6.38 -0.60 3.28
N TYR A 26 -7.31 -1.14 4.06
CA TYR A 26 -8.62 -1.56 3.55
C TYR A 26 -9.45 -0.36 3.08
N ILE A 27 -9.53 0.70 3.87
CA ILE A 27 -10.32 1.89 3.52
C ILE A 27 -9.75 2.58 2.26
N ASN A 28 -8.43 2.72 2.16
CA ASN A 28 -7.77 3.32 1.00
C ASN A 28 -7.94 2.46 -0.25
N GLY A 29 -7.96 1.12 -0.11
CA GLY A 29 -8.25 0.21 -1.22
C GLY A 29 -9.63 0.45 -1.86
N LEU A 30 -10.58 1.02 -1.11
CA LEU A 30 -11.92 1.35 -1.59
C LEU A 30 -12.00 2.71 -2.28
N GLN A 31 -10.90 3.45 -2.44
CA GLN A 31 -10.91 4.75 -3.13
C GLN A 31 -11.13 4.64 -4.64
N SER A 32 -10.93 3.46 -5.24
CA SER A 32 -11.06 3.25 -6.68
C SER A 32 -12.14 2.23 -7.04
N VAL A 33 -12.75 2.38 -8.22
CA VAL A 33 -13.71 1.40 -8.75
C VAL A 33 -13.06 0.02 -8.88
N GLN A 34 -11.83 -0.04 -9.40
CA GLN A 34 -11.07 -1.28 -9.51
C GLN A 34 -10.89 -1.95 -8.15
N GLY A 35 -10.46 -1.19 -7.13
CA GLY A 35 -10.25 -1.71 -5.79
C GLY A 35 -11.53 -2.27 -5.17
N LYS A 36 -12.65 -1.52 -5.27
CA LYS A 36 -13.98 -1.98 -4.83
C LYS A 36 -14.38 -3.29 -5.53
N VAL A 37 -14.28 -3.35 -6.86
CA VAL A 37 -14.68 -4.54 -7.63
C VAL A 37 -13.80 -5.75 -7.30
N SER A 38 -12.48 -5.58 -7.25
CA SER A 38 -11.54 -6.65 -6.88
C SER A 38 -11.82 -7.21 -5.49
N GLN A 39 -12.11 -6.33 -4.52
CA GLN A 39 -12.45 -6.72 -3.16
C GLN A 39 -13.74 -7.54 -3.10
N LEU A 40 -14.81 -7.07 -3.75
CA LEU A 40 -16.11 -7.75 -3.81
C LEU A 40 -15.98 -9.11 -4.51
N ALA A 41 -15.25 -9.18 -5.62
CA ALA A 41 -15.03 -10.41 -6.36
C ALA A 41 -14.22 -11.43 -5.56
N ALA A 42 -13.17 -11.00 -4.87
CA ALA A 42 -12.39 -11.87 -3.99
C ALA A 42 -13.26 -12.44 -2.86
N PHE A 43 -14.06 -11.60 -2.20
CA PHE A 43 -14.96 -12.09 -1.15
C PHE A 43 -16.03 -13.04 -1.66
N GLN A 44 -16.64 -12.76 -2.81
CA GLN A 44 -17.57 -13.69 -3.43
C GLN A 44 -16.90 -15.04 -3.75
N THR A 45 -15.69 -15.00 -4.31
CA THR A 45 -14.96 -16.21 -4.72
C THR A 45 -14.60 -17.09 -3.52
N PHE A 46 -14.07 -16.50 -2.44
CA PHE A 46 -13.52 -17.26 -1.32
C PHE A 46 -14.52 -17.51 -0.19
N THR A 47 -15.56 -16.69 -0.06
CA THR A 47 -16.51 -16.77 1.07
C THR A 47 -17.96 -16.94 0.64
N GLY A 48 -18.26 -16.84 -0.67
CA GLY A 48 -19.62 -16.88 -1.19
C GLY A 48 -20.47 -15.64 -0.87
N ASN A 49 -19.89 -14.60 -0.24
CA ASN A 49 -20.57 -13.36 0.11
C ASN A 49 -19.65 -12.17 -0.20
N PRO A 50 -20.04 -11.20 -1.06
CA PRO A 50 -19.18 -10.07 -1.39
C PRO A 50 -19.12 -9.01 -0.27
N ASN A 51 -20.12 -8.97 0.63
CA ASN A 51 -20.24 -7.98 1.69
C ASN A 51 -19.54 -8.46 2.98
N GLN A 52 -18.21 -8.51 2.97
CA GLN A 52 -17.40 -8.98 4.11
C GLN A 52 -16.50 -7.91 4.75
N ILE A 53 -16.44 -6.70 4.20
CA ILE A 53 -15.50 -5.65 4.64
C ILE A 53 -15.66 -5.32 6.13
N GLU A 54 -16.90 -5.07 6.59
CA GLU A 54 -17.17 -4.70 7.97
C GLU A 54 -16.76 -5.82 8.95
N LYS A 55 -17.18 -7.06 8.65
CA LYS A 55 -16.83 -8.24 9.44
C LYS A 55 -15.32 -8.44 9.52
N LEU A 56 -14.62 -8.27 8.39
CA LEU A 56 -13.18 -8.48 8.33
C LEU A 56 -12.42 -7.40 9.10
N LEU A 57 -12.82 -6.13 8.99
CA LEU A 57 -12.26 -5.05 9.80
C LEU A 57 -12.50 -5.31 11.30
N ALA A 58 -13.71 -5.72 11.70
CA ALA A 58 -14.02 -6.09 13.07
C ALA A 58 -13.12 -7.21 13.60
N ASN A 59 -12.86 -8.23 12.78
CA ASN A 59 -11.94 -9.31 13.12
C ASN A 59 -10.50 -8.80 13.32
N TYR A 60 -10.02 -7.87 12.49
CA TYR A 60 -8.66 -7.35 12.63
C TYR A 60 -8.49 -6.42 13.85
N ILE A 61 -9.46 -5.55 14.12
CA ILE A 61 -9.34 -4.60 15.25
C ILE A 61 -9.52 -5.27 16.62
N THR A 62 -9.97 -6.52 16.67
CA THR A 62 -10.11 -7.31 17.90
C THR A 62 -8.92 -8.22 18.18
N ILE A 63 -7.95 -8.33 17.26
CA ILE A 63 -6.75 -9.15 17.44
C ILE A 63 -5.98 -8.71 18.71
N THR A 64 -5.54 -9.72 19.46
CA THR A 64 -4.76 -9.56 20.68
C THR A 64 -3.33 -10.08 20.53
N LYS A 65 -2.44 -9.71 21.45
CA LYS A 65 -1.08 -10.28 21.55
C LYS A 65 -1.11 -11.80 21.69
N ALA A 66 -2.06 -12.32 22.47
CA ALA A 66 -2.24 -13.74 22.69
C ALA A 66 -2.61 -14.49 21.39
N ASP A 67 -3.44 -13.89 20.53
CA ASP A 67 -3.77 -14.49 19.23
C ASP A 67 -2.55 -14.63 18.32
N VAL A 68 -1.72 -13.59 18.26
CA VAL A 68 -0.50 -13.60 17.45
C VAL A 68 0.47 -14.67 17.95
N LEU A 69 0.72 -14.73 19.26
CA LEU A 69 1.58 -15.75 19.86
C LEU A 69 1.02 -17.16 19.69
N ARG A 70 -0.30 -17.34 19.82
CA ARG A 70 -0.95 -18.62 19.57
C ARG A 70 -0.72 -19.09 18.15
N VAL A 71 -1.02 -18.25 17.15
CA VAL A 71 -0.83 -18.58 15.72
C VAL A 71 0.65 -18.83 15.39
N TYR A 72 1.57 -18.05 15.95
CA TYR A 72 3.01 -18.27 15.81
C TYR A 72 3.42 -19.66 16.33
N ASN A 73 2.97 -20.07 17.52
CA ASN A 73 3.27 -21.39 18.06
C ASN A 73 2.56 -22.52 17.31
N THR A 74 1.34 -22.29 16.80
CA THR A 74 0.57 -23.29 16.05
C THR A 74 1.16 -23.57 14.68
N TYR A 75 1.60 -22.54 13.95
CA TYR A 75 1.91 -22.68 12.52
C TYR A 75 3.36 -22.39 12.13
N ILE A 76 4.13 -21.70 12.98
CA ILE A 76 5.48 -21.23 12.62
C ILE A 76 6.55 -21.92 13.47
N LYS A 77 6.46 -21.81 14.80
CA LYS A 77 7.51 -22.27 15.71
C LYS A 77 7.72 -23.78 15.62
N GLY A 78 8.92 -24.18 15.23
CA GLY A 78 9.32 -25.59 15.10
C GLY A 78 8.49 -26.38 14.08
N LYS A 79 7.81 -25.70 13.13
CA LYS A 79 7.05 -26.35 12.07
C LYS A 79 7.91 -26.57 10.83
N HIS A 80 7.49 -27.50 9.97
CA HIS A 80 8.16 -27.75 8.70
C HIS A 80 8.08 -26.51 7.81
N SER A 81 9.19 -26.19 7.15
CA SER A 81 9.32 -25.05 6.25
C SER A 81 10.03 -25.46 4.98
N VAL A 82 9.71 -24.74 3.90
CA VAL A 82 10.41 -24.84 2.62
C VAL A 82 11.18 -23.55 2.43
N PHE A 83 12.50 -23.67 2.22
CA PHE A 83 13.37 -22.54 1.92
C PHE A 83 13.69 -22.54 0.43
N VAL A 84 13.40 -21.43 -0.24
CA VAL A 84 13.63 -21.27 -1.67
C VAL A 84 14.71 -20.22 -1.88
N SER A 85 15.82 -20.61 -2.49
CA SER A 85 16.85 -19.67 -2.97
C SER A 85 16.53 -19.27 -4.40
N VAL A 86 16.22 -17.98 -4.63
CA VAL A 86 16.01 -17.44 -5.98
C VAL A 86 17.29 -16.75 -6.42
N LEU A 87 17.94 -17.30 -7.45
CA LEU A 87 19.26 -16.86 -7.89
C LEU A 87 19.22 -16.26 -9.30
N PRO A 88 20.01 -15.21 -9.58
CA PRO A 88 20.26 -14.78 -10.94
C PRO A 88 20.94 -15.89 -11.76
N LYS A 89 20.61 -15.96 -13.05
CA LYS A 89 21.26 -16.90 -13.97
C LYS A 89 22.77 -16.66 -14.01
N GLY A 90 23.57 -17.71 -13.85
CA GLY A 90 25.03 -17.64 -13.78
C GLY A 90 25.59 -17.39 -12.36
N GLN A 91 24.75 -17.29 -11.34
CA GLN A 91 25.15 -17.13 -9.93
C GLN A 91 24.68 -18.30 -9.06
N GLU A 92 24.59 -19.50 -9.62
CA GLU A 92 24.05 -20.71 -8.97
C GLU A 92 24.83 -21.10 -7.69
N LYS A 93 26.07 -20.61 -7.55
CA LYS A 93 26.91 -20.82 -6.35
C LYS A 93 26.45 -20.04 -5.12
N LEU A 94 25.54 -19.09 -5.26
CA LEU A 94 25.01 -18.29 -4.14
C LEU A 94 23.84 -18.97 -3.40
N VAL A 95 23.57 -20.26 -3.70
CA VAL A 95 22.52 -21.02 -3.02
C VAL A 95 22.77 -21.06 -1.51
N ALA A 96 21.71 -20.84 -0.71
CA ALA A 96 21.84 -20.76 0.75
C ALA A 96 22.23 -22.11 1.39
N ALA A 97 21.79 -23.21 0.79
CA ALA A 97 22.15 -24.58 1.19
C ALA A 97 21.94 -25.51 -0.02
N ALA A 98 22.58 -26.68 0.01
CA ALA A 98 22.32 -27.71 -0.99
C ALA A 98 20.86 -28.21 -0.90
N ASP A 99 20.27 -28.57 -2.04
CA ASP A 99 18.94 -29.17 -2.09
C ASP A 99 18.94 -30.46 -1.27
N ASN A 100 18.00 -30.56 -0.33
CA ASN A 100 17.82 -31.71 0.55
C ASN A 100 16.57 -32.53 0.21
N TYR A 101 15.84 -32.12 -0.83
CA TYR A 101 14.64 -32.78 -1.31
C TYR A 101 14.70 -32.91 -2.83
N ASN A 102 14.68 -34.14 -3.31
CA ASN A 102 14.49 -34.44 -4.72
C ASN A 102 13.03 -34.78 -4.94
N ILE A 103 12.38 -34.07 -5.88
CA ILE A 103 11.00 -34.39 -6.27
C ILE A 103 10.99 -35.79 -6.90
N ASP A 104 10.34 -36.75 -6.23
CA ASP A 104 10.05 -38.05 -6.82
C ASP A 104 8.90 -37.92 -7.82
N SER A 105 9.26 -37.79 -9.09
CA SER A 105 8.31 -37.77 -10.21
C SER A 105 7.96 -39.16 -10.74
N THR A 106 8.51 -40.25 -10.17
CA THR A 106 8.25 -41.62 -10.68
C THR A 106 6.79 -42.03 -10.54
N GLN A 107 6.12 -41.53 -9.50
CA GLN A 107 4.69 -41.73 -9.26
C GLN A 107 3.82 -40.63 -9.88
N TYR A 108 4.42 -39.54 -10.37
CA TYR A 108 3.68 -38.46 -11.02
C TYR A 108 3.24 -38.90 -12.42
N LYS A 109 2.01 -39.39 -12.50
CA LYS A 109 1.30 -39.51 -13.77
C LYS A 109 0.65 -38.17 -14.07
N ALA A 110 1.24 -37.41 -15.00
CA ALA A 110 0.58 -36.24 -15.55
C ALA A 110 -0.85 -36.64 -15.97
N PRO A 111 -1.89 -35.87 -15.58
CA PRO A 111 -3.24 -36.12 -16.05
C PRO A 111 -3.23 -36.20 -17.58
N ASP A 112 -3.94 -37.19 -18.15
CA ASP A 112 -4.26 -37.14 -19.57
C ASP A 112 -5.26 -35.99 -19.76
N TYR A 113 -4.72 -34.80 -20.04
CA TYR A 113 -5.50 -33.61 -20.37
C TYR A 113 -6.25 -33.77 -21.71
N GLY A 114 -6.12 -34.92 -22.40
CA GLY A 114 -6.84 -35.24 -23.61
C GLY A 114 -6.33 -34.50 -24.85
N TYR A 115 -5.17 -33.84 -24.77
CA TYR A 115 -4.61 -33.05 -25.87
C TYR A 115 -4.36 -33.90 -27.13
N ASN A 116 -4.04 -35.18 -26.98
CA ASN A 116 -3.90 -36.15 -28.07
C ASN A 116 -5.21 -36.42 -28.84
N LYS A 117 -6.37 -36.18 -28.21
CA LYS A 117 -7.70 -36.31 -28.81
C LYS A 117 -8.20 -34.99 -29.42
N LEU A 118 -7.47 -33.89 -29.21
CA LEU A 118 -7.82 -32.62 -29.83
C LEU A 118 -7.44 -32.66 -31.31
N LYS A 119 -8.46 -32.77 -32.16
CA LYS A 119 -8.32 -32.42 -33.56
C LYS A 119 -8.47 -30.90 -33.67
N TYR A 120 -7.48 -30.23 -34.25
CA TYR A 120 -7.63 -28.81 -34.58
C TYR A 120 -8.77 -28.67 -35.60
N VAL A 121 -9.92 -28.22 -35.14
CA VAL A 121 -11.04 -27.81 -35.98
C VAL A 121 -10.98 -26.30 -36.05
N LYS A 122 -10.47 -25.79 -37.17
CA LYS A 122 -10.51 -24.36 -37.43
C LYS A 122 -11.97 -23.93 -37.42
N ALA A 123 -12.34 -23.04 -36.50
CA ALA A 123 -13.69 -22.49 -36.45
C ALA A 123 -14.02 -21.85 -37.81
N LYS A 124 -15.20 -22.18 -38.36
CA LYS A 124 -15.73 -21.43 -39.50
C LYS A 124 -16.18 -20.09 -38.96
N ASP A 125 -15.45 -19.07 -39.37
CA ASP A 125 -15.62 -17.73 -38.89
C ASP A 125 -16.53 -16.94 -39.83
N ASN A 126 -17.72 -16.59 -39.35
CA ASN A 126 -18.68 -15.72 -40.03
C ASN A 126 -18.70 -14.31 -39.41
N PHE A 127 -17.77 -14.01 -38.50
CA PHE A 127 -17.68 -12.71 -37.86
C PHE A 127 -17.01 -11.72 -38.81
N ASP A 128 -17.77 -10.71 -39.20
CA ASP A 128 -17.30 -9.63 -40.06
C ASP A 128 -16.39 -8.68 -39.26
N ARG A 129 -15.08 -8.94 -39.31
CA ARG A 129 -14.06 -8.11 -38.66
C ARG A 129 -13.87 -6.73 -39.30
N SER A 130 -14.52 -6.43 -40.43
CA SER A 130 -14.54 -5.08 -40.99
C SER A 130 -15.51 -4.15 -40.25
N LYS A 131 -16.49 -4.73 -39.53
CA LYS A 131 -17.47 -4.00 -38.72
C LYS A 131 -16.96 -3.83 -37.30
N ILE A 132 -16.10 -2.83 -37.11
CA ILE A 132 -15.65 -2.40 -35.79
C ILE A 132 -16.85 -1.73 -35.09
N PRO A 133 -17.22 -2.13 -33.85
CA PRO A 133 -18.22 -1.41 -33.08
C PRO A 133 -17.83 0.06 -32.98
N GLY A 134 -18.73 0.96 -33.37
CA GLY A 134 -18.48 2.39 -33.24
C GLY A 134 -18.28 2.76 -31.76
N ASN A 135 -17.49 3.81 -31.53
CA ASN A 135 -17.33 4.35 -30.18
C ASN A 135 -18.71 4.77 -29.64
N GLY A 136 -19.04 4.33 -28.43
CA GLY A 136 -20.17 4.89 -27.70
C GLY A 136 -19.95 6.38 -27.41
N PRO A 137 -21.00 7.10 -26.98
CA PRO A 137 -20.83 8.47 -26.53
C PRO A 137 -19.79 8.54 -25.41
N ASN A 138 -18.96 9.58 -25.43
CA ASN A 138 -17.96 9.77 -24.38
C ASN A 138 -18.66 9.86 -23.01
N PRO A 139 -18.21 9.09 -22.00
CA PRO A 139 -18.77 9.20 -20.66
C PRO A 139 -18.50 10.60 -20.11
N VAL A 140 -19.54 11.26 -19.61
CA VAL A 140 -19.42 12.58 -18.99
C VAL A 140 -18.92 12.39 -17.56
N VAL A 141 -17.68 12.75 -17.30
CA VAL A 141 -17.10 12.75 -15.96
C VAL A 141 -17.67 13.93 -15.17
N LYS A 142 -18.41 13.65 -14.10
CA LYS A 142 -18.82 14.68 -13.14
C LYS A 142 -17.64 15.05 -12.26
N VAL A 143 -17.05 16.22 -12.52
CA VAL A 143 -15.99 16.76 -11.66
C VAL A 143 -16.61 17.16 -10.32
N PRO A 144 -16.04 16.74 -9.18
CA PRO A 144 -16.51 17.18 -7.87
C PRO A 144 -16.46 18.70 -7.76
N ALA A 145 -17.47 19.30 -7.14
CA ALA A 145 -17.41 20.71 -6.79
C ALA A 145 -16.24 20.96 -5.84
N TYR A 146 -15.49 22.04 -6.08
CA TYR A 146 -14.42 22.49 -5.20
C TYR A 146 -14.78 23.82 -4.56
N TRP A 147 -14.19 24.08 -3.40
CA TRP A 147 -14.28 25.35 -2.70
C TRP A 147 -12.90 25.96 -2.54
N ARG A 148 -12.85 27.28 -2.37
CA ARG A 148 -11.63 28.04 -2.07
C ARG A 148 -11.83 28.83 -0.79
N LYS A 149 -10.77 28.92 0.00
CA LYS A 149 -10.75 29.74 1.22
C LYS A 149 -9.36 30.33 1.40
N THR A 150 -9.30 31.60 1.79
CA THR A 150 -8.08 32.22 2.30
C THR A 150 -8.10 32.17 3.82
N LEU A 151 -7.08 31.59 4.43
CA LEU A 151 -6.93 31.53 5.89
C LEU A 151 -6.47 32.89 6.45
N ALA A 152 -6.58 33.08 7.77
CA ALA A 152 -6.17 34.32 8.44
C ALA A 152 -4.68 34.66 8.19
N ASN A 153 -3.83 33.64 8.07
CA ASN A 153 -2.42 33.76 7.71
C ASN A 153 -2.16 33.87 6.20
N LYS A 154 -3.17 34.21 5.39
CA LYS A 154 -3.13 34.39 3.93
C LYS A 154 -2.85 33.12 3.10
N VAL A 155 -2.76 31.95 3.73
CA VAL A 155 -2.63 30.67 3.01
C VAL A 155 -3.89 30.43 2.18
N GLN A 156 -3.69 30.09 0.91
CA GLN A 156 -4.77 29.75 -0.02
C GLN A 156 -5.07 28.26 0.07
N VAL A 157 -6.33 27.92 0.31
CA VAL A 157 -6.81 26.55 0.39
C VAL A 157 -7.80 26.29 -0.74
N ILE A 158 -7.60 25.18 -1.45
CA ILE A 158 -8.57 24.60 -2.36
C ILE A 158 -8.92 23.20 -1.85
N GLY A 159 -10.20 22.87 -1.82
CA GLY A 159 -10.66 21.57 -1.35
C GLY A 159 -11.83 21.06 -2.17
N ALA A 160 -11.94 19.74 -2.26
CA ALA A 160 -13.12 19.03 -2.75
C ALA A 160 -13.49 17.97 -1.71
N ALA A 161 -14.77 17.61 -1.63
CA ALA A 161 -15.26 16.62 -0.68
C ALA A 161 -16.09 15.55 -1.40
N SER A 162 -15.93 14.31 -0.96
CA SER A 162 -16.80 13.19 -1.31
C SER A 162 -17.18 12.42 -0.05
N ASN A 163 -18.26 11.66 -0.12
CA ASN A 163 -18.78 10.83 0.97
C ASN A 163 -18.55 9.33 0.72
N GLU A 164 -17.61 8.96 -0.15
CA GLU A 164 -17.37 7.56 -0.51
C GLU A 164 -16.54 6.80 0.52
N VAL A 165 -15.49 7.44 1.05
CA VAL A 165 -14.60 6.84 2.05
C VAL A 165 -14.21 7.88 3.11
N PRO A 166 -14.03 7.49 4.39
CA PRO A 166 -13.70 8.41 5.48
C PRO A 166 -12.19 8.74 5.50
N THR A 167 -11.64 9.22 4.40
CA THR A 167 -10.22 9.58 4.26
C THR A 167 -10.04 11.08 4.04
N VAL A 168 -8.92 11.62 4.50
CA VAL A 168 -8.51 13.00 4.26
C VAL A 168 -7.11 12.99 3.65
N THR A 169 -6.96 13.69 2.54
CA THR A 169 -5.67 13.92 1.88
C THR A 169 -5.39 15.41 1.88
N ILE A 170 -4.19 15.79 2.32
CA ILE A 170 -3.75 17.19 2.35
C ILE A 170 -2.41 17.26 1.62
N THR A 171 -2.30 18.24 0.74
CA THR A 171 -1.04 18.59 0.09
C THR A 171 -0.73 20.03 0.46
N VAL A 172 0.38 20.24 1.18
CA VAL A 172 0.90 21.57 1.47
C VAL A 172 2.10 21.81 0.56
N THR A 173 2.04 22.85 -0.25
CA THR A 173 3.14 23.22 -1.15
C THR A 173 3.72 24.55 -0.72
N ILE A 174 5.02 24.55 -0.44
CA ILE A 174 5.80 25.75 -0.20
C ILE A 174 6.52 26.09 -1.51
N PRO A 175 6.26 27.25 -2.14
CA PRO A 175 6.92 27.66 -3.38
C PRO A 175 8.46 27.64 -3.23
N GLY A 176 9.14 27.08 -4.22
CA GLY A 176 10.59 26.88 -4.16
C GLY A 176 11.03 25.71 -5.04
N GLY A 177 11.64 24.69 -4.44
CA GLY A 177 12.10 23.49 -5.14
C GLY A 177 13.33 23.73 -6.03
N HIS A 178 13.50 22.90 -7.05
CA HIS A 178 14.68 22.96 -7.91
C HIS A 178 14.85 24.28 -8.67
N ARG A 179 13.77 25.04 -8.89
CA ARG A 179 13.82 26.35 -9.54
C ARG A 179 14.65 27.38 -8.78
N MET A 180 14.71 27.28 -7.45
CA MET A 180 15.50 28.21 -6.62
C MET A 180 17.02 28.05 -6.80
N GLN A 181 17.45 26.87 -7.26
CA GLN A 181 18.86 26.53 -7.48
C GLN A 181 19.21 26.43 -8.98
N ALA A 182 18.29 26.78 -9.89
CA ALA A 182 18.46 26.57 -11.34
C ALA A 182 19.71 27.28 -11.93
N ASN A 183 20.10 28.42 -11.35
CA ASN A 183 21.27 29.20 -11.78
C ASN A 183 22.48 29.04 -10.84
N GLN A 184 22.44 28.12 -9.87
CA GLN A 184 23.47 27.92 -8.85
C GLN A 184 23.97 26.47 -8.92
N LYS A 185 24.94 26.22 -9.81
CA LYS A 185 25.45 24.87 -10.11
C LYS A 185 26.02 24.17 -8.87
N ASP A 186 26.57 24.95 -7.94
CA ASP A 186 27.10 24.54 -6.64
C ASP A 186 26.00 24.13 -5.64
N LYS A 187 24.73 24.46 -5.90
CA LYS A 187 23.59 24.13 -5.03
C LYS A 187 22.62 23.13 -5.65
N LEU A 188 23.02 22.46 -6.74
CA LEU A 188 22.22 21.39 -7.30
C LEU A 188 22.06 20.26 -6.27
N GLY A 189 20.86 19.67 -6.23
CA GLY A 189 20.49 18.65 -5.24
C GLY A 189 20.05 19.19 -3.87
N LEU A 190 20.31 20.47 -3.53
CA LEU A 190 20.01 21.01 -2.20
C LEU A 190 18.52 20.90 -1.82
N ALA A 191 17.60 21.22 -2.73
CA ALA A 191 16.16 21.09 -2.47
C ALA A 191 15.73 19.63 -2.21
N GLY A 192 16.35 18.67 -2.91
CA GLY A 192 16.09 17.24 -2.70
C GLY A 192 16.65 16.78 -1.36
N MET A 193 17.90 17.10 -1.07
CA MET A 193 18.54 16.79 0.21
C MET A 193 17.79 17.40 1.38
N PHE A 194 17.31 18.64 1.26
CA PHE A 194 16.47 19.27 2.27
C PHE A 194 15.17 18.48 2.48
N ALA A 195 14.48 18.09 1.41
CA ALA A 195 13.26 17.29 1.52
C ALA A 195 13.53 15.91 2.16
N ASP A 196 14.65 15.26 1.82
CA ASP A 196 15.05 13.99 2.43
C ASP A 196 15.31 14.16 3.93
N MET A 197 16.06 15.20 4.32
CA MET A 197 16.29 15.53 5.74
C MET A 197 15.00 15.81 6.51
N MET A 198 13.99 16.42 5.89
CA MET A 198 12.68 16.64 6.52
C MET A 198 11.89 15.34 6.77
N ASN A 199 12.30 14.21 6.22
CA ASN A 199 11.72 12.90 6.55
C ASN A 199 12.44 12.17 7.69
N GLU A 200 13.60 12.68 8.13
CA GLU A 200 14.41 12.12 9.20
C GLU A 200 13.89 12.55 10.59
N ASP A 201 14.77 12.48 11.60
CA ASP A 201 14.50 12.84 12.98
C ASP A 201 13.96 14.28 13.14
N THR A 202 13.09 14.44 14.12
CA THR A 202 12.55 15.72 14.58
C THR A 202 13.08 16.00 15.99
N LYS A 203 12.70 17.13 16.60
CA LYS A 203 13.12 17.44 17.97
C LYS A 203 12.61 16.41 18.97
N ASN A 204 11.41 15.88 18.77
CA ASN A 204 10.74 15.01 19.74
C ASN A 204 10.67 13.54 19.33
N TYR A 205 10.95 13.21 18.06
CA TYR A 205 10.86 11.84 17.53
C TYR A 205 12.04 11.50 16.64
N THR A 206 12.59 10.30 16.80
CA THR A 206 13.40 9.69 15.73
C THR A 206 12.53 9.38 14.51
N ALA A 207 13.14 9.21 13.35
CA ALA A 207 12.45 8.83 12.12
C ALA A 207 11.63 7.54 12.29
N GLU A 208 12.14 6.57 13.07
CA GLU A 208 11.44 5.32 13.37
C GLU A 208 10.25 5.56 14.30
N GLN A 209 10.40 6.41 15.32
CA GLN A 209 9.32 6.76 16.24
C GLN A 209 8.21 7.55 15.52
N MET A 210 8.56 8.51 14.67
CA MET A 210 7.61 9.26 13.85
C MET A 210 6.82 8.32 12.93
N THR A 211 7.52 7.40 12.27
CA THR A 211 6.89 6.36 11.43
C THR A 211 5.97 5.47 12.26
N ALA A 212 6.40 5.09 13.47
CA ALA A 212 5.62 4.28 14.39
C ALA A 212 4.32 4.96 14.82
N GLU A 213 4.37 6.24 15.19
CA GLU A 213 3.19 7.03 15.55
C GLU A 213 2.22 7.16 14.38
N LEU A 214 2.72 7.47 13.18
CA LEU A 214 1.90 7.54 11.97
C LEU A 214 1.22 6.19 11.65
N GLN A 215 1.94 5.07 11.78
CA GLN A 215 1.39 3.73 11.57
C GLN A 215 0.27 3.38 12.56
N LYS A 216 0.43 3.73 13.85
CA LYS A 216 -0.61 3.49 14.89
C LYS A 216 -1.95 4.12 14.52
N ILE A 217 -1.92 5.25 13.82
CA ILE A 217 -3.12 5.98 13.39
C ILE A 217 -3.41 5.82 11.88
N GLY A 218 -2.76 4.87 11.21
CA GLY A 218 -3.00 4.58 9.79
C GLY A 218 -2.76 5.78 8.87
N SER A 219 -1.85 6.66 9.26
CA SER A 219 -1.54 7.90 8.55
C SER A 219 -0.20 7.80 7.82
N SER A 220 -0.01 8.65 6.83
CA SER A 220 1.29 8.93 6.23
C SER A 220 1.49 10.42 6.11
N VAL A 221 2.72 10.85 6.39
CA VAL A 221 3.22 12.19 6.11
C VAL A 221 4.54 12.00 5.38
N SER A 222 4.73 12.64 4.25
CA SER A 222 6.00 12.61 3.52
C SER A 222 6.31 13.97 2.92
N VAL A 223 7.60 14.27 2.84
CA VAL A 223 8.11 15.51 2.24
C VAL A 223 8.85 15.15 0.97
N GLY A 224 8.66 15.94 -0.08
CA GLY A 224 9.40 15.79 -1.33
C GLY A 224 9.64 17.14 -2.00
N SER A 225 10.68 17.21 -2.83
CA SER A 225 10.94 18.36 -3.69
C SER A 225 10.34 18.15 -5.08
N SER A 226 9.78 19.20 -5.66
CA SER A 226 9.40 19.28 -7.08
C SER A 226 10.24 20.34 -7.79
N LEU A 227 9.91 20.60 -9.06
CA LEU A 227 10.51 21.69 -9.81
C LEU A 227 10.29 23.04 -9.11
N ASP A 228 9.10 23.28 -8.57
CA ASP A 228 8.61 24.59 -8.15
C ASP A 228 8.16 24.67 -6.68
N GLY A 229 8.36 23.62 -5.88
CA GLY A 229 8.06 23.66 -4.46
C GLY A 229 8.58 22.48 -3.63
N ILE A 230 8.58 22.69 -2.32
CA ILE A 230 8.64 21.59 -1.34
C ILE A 230 7.21 21.21 -0.99
N THR A 231 6.90 19.93 -1.12
CA THR A 231 5.54 19.40 -0.97
C THR A 231 5.46 18.43 0.19
N PHE A 232 4.61 18.75 1.16
CA PHE A 232 4.21 17.85 2.24
C PHE A 232 2.93 17.16 1.80
N ARG A 233 2.95 15.83 1.75
CA ARG A 233 1.79 15.00 1.43
C ARG A 233 1.34 14.31 2.70
N VAL A 234 0.05 14.42 2.99
CA VAL A 234 -0.58 13.83 4.16
C VAL A 234 -1.75 12.99 3.69
N GLN A 235 -1.85 11.77 4.21
CA GLN A 235 -3.02 10.91 4.07
C GLN A 235 -3.39 10.32 5.42
N THR A 236 -4.67 10.36 5.78
CA THR A 236 -5.15 9.86 7.07
C THR A 236 -6.63 9.48 7.01
N LEU A 237 -7.08 8.68 7.98
CA LEU A 237 -8.49 8.48 8.24
C LEU A 237 -9.07 9.72 8.90
N LYS A 238 -10.30 10.10 8.54
CA LYS A 238 -10.98 11.32 9.04
C LYS A 238 -10.94 11.43 10.57
N LYS A 239 -11.09 10.31 11.28
CA LYS A 239 -11.07 10.23 12.75
C LYS A 239 -9.70 10.56 13.39
N ASN A 240 -8.63 10.48 12.61
CA ASN A 240 -7.25 10.66 13.08
C ASN A 240 -6.64 11.99 12.62
N LEU A 241 -7.39 12.84 11.90
CA LEU A 241 -6.89 14.06 11.28
C LEU A 241 -6.10 14.95 12.24
N ASP A 242 -6.66 15.28 13.40
CA ASP A 242 -6.02 16.18 14.36
C ASP A 242 -4.67 15.62 14.86
N LYS A 243 -4.60 14.30 15.11
CA LYS A 243 -3.36 13.62 15.51
C LYS A 243 -2.33 13.64 14.38
N THR A 244 -2.76 13.42 13.14
CA THR A 244 -1.87 13.48 11.97
C THR A 244 -1.34 14.89 11.74
N LEU A 245 -2.16 15.92 11.95
CA LEU A 245 -1.75 17.32 11.79
C LEU A 245 -0.72 17.73 12.84
N ALA A 246 -0.82 17.24 14.07
CA ALA A 246 0.22 17.46 15.08
C ALA A 246 1.57 16.84 14.68
N LEU A 247 1.56 15.64 14.08
CA LEU A 247 2.78 15.00 13.57
C LEU A 247 3.34 15.70 12.32
N LEU A 248 2.46 16.26 11.48
CA LEU A 248 2.87 17.13 10.38
C LEU A 248 3.56 18.39 10.91
N GLU A 249 2.99 19.03 11.92
CA GLU A 249 3.56 20.23 12.54
C GLU A 249 4.96 19.95 13.09
N GLU A 250 5.13 18.87 13.86
CA GLU A 250 6.44 18.45 14.37
C GLU A 250 7.46 18.22 13.25
N ARG A 251 7.04 17.69 12.10
CA ARG A 251 7.91 17.49 10.94
C ARG A 251 8.24 18.81 10.22
N MET A 252 7.42 19.83 10.35
CA MET A 252 7.63 21.13 9.71
C MET A 252 8.52 22.07 10.51
N LEU A 253 8.74 21.79 11.81
CA LEU A 253 9.52 22.58 12.75
C LEU A 253 10.99 22.12 12.84
#